data_AF-A0A931W2T7-F1
#
_entry.id   AF-A0A931W2T7-F1
#
_cell.length_a   1.000
_cell.length_b   1.000
_cell.length_c   1.000
_cell.angle_alpha   90.00
_cell.angle_beta   90.00
_cell.angle_gamma   90.00
#
_symmetry.space_group_name_H-M   'P 1'
#
loop_
_entity.id
_entity.type
_entity.pdbx_description
1 polymer ?
#
loop_
_entity_poly.entity_id
_entity_poly.type
_entity_poly.pdbx_seq_one_letter_code
_entity_poly.pdbx_strand_id
1 'polypeptide(L)'
;MSPSKTLLDVLRNDLGLTGAKRCCDDGECGSCSVLLGGKGVMSCLLPVSQISGKEIVTIEGLAPMWSREVGEECLHPLQYAFMELGACQCGICIPGMIMEATALLKNNPNPTREYVRKRLSRNLCRCTGYVKIVDAVLYAAEIMQGRRRRSVEFQGPHVVGQSIPRIDELEKVTGQAKYAADLTMEGMLYGKILRSPHHHAHILSIDTSEAERLPGVEAVITAKDLEGKPAMPNARPQGYLLAKDKVRFMGEAVAAVAAVSEEFAQDALERIKVEYDPFSAVFDPFLAAQDDAPKLHPPYSNKVKMAVVVQGDLEKGFAEADVIVENIYTSPRPEHAALEPEAGLAYLEDDGQVVIRTPLHHPFVGRDCVADWLGLPKGKVRIICPTMGGRPEPQRTAGWWPPRLRFWATPAHGHLTQTTPSWGGESSLSPVYLLPDPIVSRTSALPFTMCAQTARAVCPLEVRTTRSLPMPGTLRWICWPLR
;
A
#
# COMPACT_ATOMS: atom_id res chain seq x y z
N MET A 1 -2.94 -10.33 -22.40
CA MET A 1 -2.32 -10.43 -21.05
C MET A 1 -0.85 -10.74 -21.23
N SER A 2 0.06 -10.06 -20.53
CA SER A 2 1.51 -10.33 -20.65
C SER A 2 1.88 -11.66 -19.99
N PRO A 3 2.73 -12.51 -20.62
CA PRO A 3 3.21 -13.76 -20.01
C PRO A 3 4.09 -13.57 -18.75
N SER A 4 4.69 -12.38 -18.58
CA SER A 4 5.55 -12.03 -17.43
C SER A 4 4.79 -11.48 -16.22
N LYS A 5 3.55 -11.04 -16.40
CA LYS A 5 2.70 -10.48 -15.33
C LYS A 5 2.51 -11.50 -14.21
N THR A 6 2.49 -11.07 -12.95
CA THR A 6 2.33 -12.01 -11.81
C THR A 6 0.88 -12.44 -11.68
N LEU A 7 0.64 -13.63 -11.11
CA LEU A 7 -0.70 -14.08 -10.76
C LEU A 7 -1.39 -13.09 -9.81
N LEU A 8 -0.65 -12.46 -8.89
CA LEU A 8 -1.19 -11.44 -7.99
C LEU A 8 -1.69 -10.20 -8.73
N ASP A 9 -1.00 -9.77 -9.79
CA ASP A 9 -1.47 -8.66 -10.64
C ASP A 9 -2.75 -9.03 -11.40
N VAL A 10 -2.82 -10.25 -11.96
CA VAL A 10 -4.01 -10.69 -12.72
C VAL A 10 -5.22 -10.83 -11.80
N LEU A 11 -5.07 -11.53 -10.67
CA LEU A 11 -6.15 -11.69 -9.69
C LEU A 11 -6.70 -10.31 -9.26
N ARG A 12 -5.83 -9.39 -8.87
CA ARG A 12 -6.24 -8.10 -8.29
C ARG A 12 -6.69 -7.07 -9.33
N ASN A 13 -5.95 -6.91 -10.42
CA ASN A 13 -6.12 -5.80 -11.36
C ASN A 13 -6.99 -6.20 -12.56
N ASP A 14 -6.93 -7.45 -13.02
CA ASP A 14 -7.64 -7.90 -14.23
C ASP A 14 -8.95 -8.64 -13.91
N LEU A 15 -9.03 -9.28 -12.72
CA LEU A 15 -10.20 -10.06 -12.26
C LEU A 15 -10.91 -9.47 -11.03
N GLY A 16 -10.36 -8.41 -10.40
CA GLY A 16 -10.95 -7.75 -9.22
C GLY A 16 -10.93 -8.58 -7.92
N LEU A 17 -10.28 -9.75 -7.92
CA LEU A 17 -10.13 -10.67 -6.79
C LEU A 17 -9.07 -10.16 -5.81
N THR A 18 -9.46 -9.14 -5.03
CA THR A 18 -8.60 -8.46 -4.05
C THR A 18 -8.35 -9.26 -2.78
N GLY A 19 -8.90 -10.46 -2.62
CA GLY A 19 -8.73 -11.30 -1.44
C GLY A 19 -7.29 -11.81 -1.26
N ALA A 20 -6.56 -12.03 -2.36
CA ALA A 20 -5.10 -12.15 -2.33
C ALA A 20 -4.49 -10.77 -2.03
N LYS A 21 -3.95 -10.59 -0.81
CA LYS A 21 -3.47 -9.27 -0.36
C LYS A 21 -2.02 -9.04 -0.78
N ARG A 22 -1.79 -7.88 -1.42
CA ARG A 22 -0.45 -7.42 -1.78
C ARG A 22 0.18 -6.73 -0.58
N CYS A 23 1.24 -7.36 -0.06
CA CYS A 23 2.00 -6.86 1.06
C CYS A 23 3.45 -6.60 0.62
N CYS A 24 4.41 -7.48 0.94
CA CYS A 24 5.83 -7.26 0.61
C CYS A 24 6.19 -7.32 -0.89
N ASP A 25 5.34 -7.91 -1.75
CA ASP A 25 5.60 -8.33 -3.16
C ASP A 25 6.79 -9.31 -3.37
N ASP A 26 7.73 -9.39 -2.42
CA ASP A 26 8.93 -10.24 -2.40
C ASP A 26 8.67 -11.73 -2.08
N GLY A 27 7.47 -12.08 -1.61
CA GLY A 27 7.13 -13.46 -1.22
C GLY A 27 7.60 -13.91 0.18
N GLU A 28 8.03 -12.99 1.05
CA GLU A 28 8.37 -13.29 2.45
C GLU A 28 7.14 -13.33 3.39
N CYS A 29 6.05 -12.62 3.06
CA CYS A 29 4.94 -12.40 4.00
C CYS A 29 3.77 -13.40 3.97
N GLY A 30 3.64 -14.21 2.92
CA GLY A 30 2.54 -15.16 2.74
C GLY A 30 1.11 -14.58 2.73
N SER A 31 0.94 -13.26 2.60
CA SER A 31 -0.39 -12.60 2.57
C SER A 31 -1.11 -12.73 1.21
N CYS A 32 -0.33 -13.02 0.16
CA CYS A 32 -0.80 -13.25 -1.21
C CYS A 32 -0.98 -14.75 -1.54
N SER A 33 -1.00 -15.62 -0.53
CA SER A 33 -1.13 -17.07 -0.74
C SER A 33 -2.48 -17.46 -1.33
N VAL A 34 -2.43 -18.32 -2.35
CA VAL A 34 -3.57 -18.93 -3.05
C VAL A 34 -3.33 -20.43 -3.21
N LEU A 35 -4.35 -21.19 -3.57
CA LEU A 35 -4.19 -22.60 -3.94
C LEU A 35 -3.96 -22.70 -5.46
N LEU A 36 -2.90 -23.40 -5.87
CA LEU A 36 -2.63 -23.78 -7.26
C LEU A 36 -2.61 -25.31 -7.34
N GLY A 37 -3.60 -25.91 -8.00
CA GLY A 37 -3.83 -27.37 -7.98
C GLY A 37 -3.96 -27.92 -6.55
N GLY A 38 -4.55 -27.15 -5.64
CA GLY A 38 -4.68 -27.49 -4.22
C GLY A 38 -3.40 -27.39 -3.37
N LYS A 39 -2.31 -26.82 -3.89
CA LYS A 39 -1.09 -26.49 -3.11
C LYS A 39 -1.03 -25.00 -2.80
N GLY A 40 -0.72 -24.64 -1.56
CA GLY A 40 -0.47 -23.25 -1.18
C GLY A 40 0.76 -22.67 -1.88
N VAL A 41 0.59 -21.55 -2.57
CA VAL A 41 1.64 -20.83 -3.31
C VAL A 41 1.46 -19.31 -3.20
N MET A 42 2.56 -18.56 -3.22
CA MET A 42 2.53 -17.09 -3.10
C MET A 42 2.44 -16.46 -4.50
N SER A 43 1.32 -15.80 -4.77
CA SER A 43 0.95 -15.36 -6.13
C SER A 43 1.79 -14.21 -6.70
N CYS A 44 2.54 -13.47 -5.88
CA CYS A 44 3.48 -12.45 -6.37
C CYS A 44 4.69 -13.06 -7.11
N LEU A 45 5.14 -14.26 -6.72
CA LEU A 45 6.31 -14.92 -7.31
C LEU A 45 5.99 -15.83 -8.52
N LEU A 46 4.76 -15.80 -9.03
CA LEU A 46 4.30 -16.69 -10.10
C LEU A 46 3.92 -15.94 -11.37
N PRO A 47 4.77 -15.95 -12.42
CA PRO A 47 4.40 -15.45 -13.75
C PRO A 47 3.27 -16.26 -14.37
N VAL A 48 2.37 -15.57 -15.08
CA VAL A 48 1.22 -16.17 -15.79
C VAL A 48 1.63 -17.31 -16.75
N SER A 49 2.80 -17.19 -17.39
CA SER A 49 3.36 -18.24 -18.26
C SER A 49 3.52 -19.61 -17.57
N GLN A 50 3.71 -19.65 -16.25
CA GLN A 50 3.97 -20.89 -15.50
C GLN A 50 2.70 -21.58 -14.97
N ILE A 51 1.52 -20.97 -15.11
CA ILE A 51 0.27 -21.44 -14.49
C ILE A 51 -0.82 -21.89 -15.48
N SER A 52 -0.53 -21.88 -16.79
CA SER A 52 -1.47 -22.35 -17.82
C SER A 52 -2.00 -23.76 -17.53
N GLY A 53 -3.31 -23.94 -17.69
CA GLY A 53 -4.01 -25.22 -17.48
C GLY A 53 -4.17 -25.66 -16.01
N LYS A 54 -3.78 -24.84 -15.02
CA LYS A 54 -3.88 -25.19 -13.60
C LYS A 54 -5.11 -24.55 -12.95
N GLU A 55 -5.78 -25.31 -12.09
CA GLU A 55 -6.82 -24.81 -11.18
C GLU A 55 -6.22 -23.82 -10.17
N ILE A 56 -6.90 -22.70 -9.94
CA ILE A 56 -6.53 -21.67 -8.96
C ILE A 56 -7.74 -21.39 -8.07
N VAL A 57 -7.55 -21.42 -6.75
CA VAL A 57 -8.59 -21.07 -5.77
C VAL A 57 -8.04 -20.01 -4.82
N THR A 58 -8.75 -18.88 -4.74
CA THR A 58 -8.48 -17.78 -3.80
C THR A 58 -9.39 -17.86 -2.58
N ILE A 59 -9.30 -16.90 -1.66
CA ILE A 59 -10.14 -16.86 -0.45
C ILE A 59 -11.63 -16.68 -0.79
N GLU A 60 -11.92 -15.95 -1.87
CA GLU A 60 -13.28 -15.74 -2.40
C GLU A 60 -13.92 -17.06 -2.88
N GLY A 61 -13.11 -17.98 -3.41
CA GLY A 61 -13.56 -19.31 -3.88
C GLY A 61 -13.61 -20.40 -2.80
N LEU A 62 -13.06 -20.14 -1.60
CA LEU A 62 -12.86 -21.19 -0.58
C LEU A 62 -14.17 -21.74 -0.01
N ALA A 63 -15.16 -20.88 0.26
CA ALA A 63 -16.47 -21.29 0.76
C ALA A 63 -17.28 -22.06 -0.32
N PRO A 64 -17.44 -21.55 -1.56
CA PRO A 64 -18.07 -22.29 -2.66
C PRO A 64 -17.39 -23.63 -3.03
N MET A 65 -16.08 -23.77 -2.80
CA MET A 65 -15.37 -25.04 -3.02
C MET A 65 -15.73 -26.11 -1.96
N TRP A 66 -16.18 -25.70 -0.77
CA TRP A 66 -16.42 -26.59 0.37
C TRP A 66 -17.87 -27.06 0.48
N SER A 67 -18.84 -26.17 0.25
CA SER A 67 -20.26 -26.55 0.24
C SER A 67 -20.72 -27.08 -1.11
N ARG A 68 -21.64 -28.06 -1.08
CA ARG A 68 -22.43 -28.46 -2.25
C ARG A 68 -23.84 -27.89 -2.25
N GLU A 69 -24.26 -27.26 -1.15
CA GLU A 69 -25.60 -26.72 -0.96
C GLU A 69 -25.58 -25.20 -1.08
N VAL A 70 -26.35 -24.70 -2.05
CA VAL A 70 -26.45 -23.28 -2.40
C VAL A 70 -27.62 -22.67 -1.63
N GLY A 71 -27.33 -21.93 -0.55
CA GLY A 71 -28.36 -21.20 0.20
C GLY A 71 -28.00 -20.87 1.65
N GLU A 72 -27.16 -21.67 2.30
CA GLU A 72 -26.63 -21.34 3.64
C GLU A 72 -25.49 -20.30 3.56
N GLU A 73 -25.25 -19.59 4.67
CA GLU A 73 -24.04 -18.77 4.90
C GLU A 73 -22.80 -19.67 5.12
N CYS A 74 -22.44 -20.41 4.07
CA CYS A 74 -21.57 -21.58 4.20
C CYS A 74 -20.07 -21.22 4.23
N LEU A 75 -19.64 -20.48 5.26
CA LEU A 75 -18.23 -20.25 5.56
C LEU A 75 -17.45 -21.58 5.66
N HIS A 76 -16.24 -21.61 5.11
CA HIS A 76 -15.32 -22.73 5.32
C HIS A 76 -14.97 -22.84 6.82
N PRO A 77 -14.78 -24.06 7.39
CA PRO A 77 -14.48 -24.22 8.81
C PRO A 77 -13.31 -23.39 9.34
N LEU A 78 -12.27 -23.12 8.52
CA LEU A 78 -11.20 -22.18 8.87
C LEU A 78 -11.67 -20.73 8.98
N GLN A 79 -12.52 -20.25 8.06
CA GLN A 79 -13.02 -18.87 8.10
C GLN A 79 -13.83 -18.64 9.38
N TYR A 80 -14.75 -19.56 9.67
CA TYR A 80 -15.51 -19.57 10.92
C TYR A 80 -14.61 -19.64 12.17
N ALA A 81 -13.64 -20.57 12.21
CA ALA A 81 -12.73 -20.71 13.37
C ALA A 81 -11.85 -19.48 13.63
N PHE A 82 -11.47 -18.74 12.58
CA PHE A 82 -10.67 -17.52 12.70
C PHE A 82 -11.48 -16.34 13.27
N MET A 83 -12.79 -16.28 13.00
CA MET A 83 -13.73 -15.35 13.66
C MET A 83 -13.93 -15.76 15.12
N GLU A 84 -14.43 -16.98 15.35
CA GLU A 84 -14.80 -17.55 16.65
C GLU A 84 -13.71 -17.40 17.74
N LEU A 85 -12.44 -17.62 17.38
CA LEU A 85 -11.34 -17.57 18.36
C LEU A 85 -10.63 -16.20 18.43
N GLY A 86 -11.10 -15.18 17.70
CA GLY A 86 -10.46 -13.87 17.61
C GLY A 86 -9.07 -13.92 16.97
N ALA A 87 -8.87 -14.83 15.99
CA ALA A 87 -7.60 -14.97 15.29
C ALA A 87 -7.36 -13.87 14.24
N CYS A 88 -8.38 -13.04 13.99
CA CYS A 88 -8.35 -11.91 13.07
C CYS A 88 -8.38 -10.57 13.83
N GLN A 89 -7.38 -9.71 13.61
CA GLN A 89 -7.40 -8.31 14.08
C GLN A 89 -7.48 -7.34 12.90
N CYS A 90 -6.35 -6.92 12.35
CA CYS A 90 -6.32 -6.04 11.17
C CYS A 90 -6.88 -6.73 9.92
N GLY A 91 -6.69 -8.05 9.80
CA GLY A 91 -7.23 -8.92 8.75
C GLY A 91 -6.32 -9.16 7.54
N ILE A 92 -5.32 -8.31 7.26
CA ILE A 92 -4.68 -8.32 5.93
C ILE A 92 -3.86 -9.59 5.62
N CYS A 93 -3.32 -10.28 6.62
CA CYS A 93 -2.65 -11.57 6.44
C CYS A 93 -3.61 -12.77 6.45
N ILE A 94 -4.84 -12.59 6.91
CA ILE A 94 -5.77 -13.68 7.25
C ILE A 94 -6.23 -14.48 6.02
N PRO A 95 -6.54 -13.87 4.86
CA PRO A 95 -6.76 -14.61 3.62
C PRO A 95 -5.62 -15.60 3.29
N GLY A 96 -4.38 -15.12 3.23
CA GLY A 96 -3.22 -15.94 2.91
C GLY A 96 -2.95 -17.05 3.94
N MET A 97 -3.16 -16.75 5.23
CA MET A 97 -3.10 -17.75 6.31
C MET A 97 -4.16 -18.83 6.18
N ILE A 98 -5.39 -18.46 5.82
CA ILE A 98 -6.48 -19.41 5.62
C ILE A 98 -6.21 -20.27 4.38
N MET A 99 -5.71 -19.72 3.27
CA MET A 99 -5.37 -20.53 2.09
C MET A 99 -4.24 -21.52 2.38
N GLU A 100 -3.20 -21.10 3.12
CA GLU A 100 -2.12 -22.01 3.51
C GLU A 100 -2.59 -23.07 4.52
N ALA A 101 -3.48 -22.72 5.45
CA ALA A 101 -4.10 -23.65 6.37
C ALA A 101 -5.03 -24.66 5.66
N THR A 102 -5.71 -24.27 4.56
CA THR A 102 -6.47 -25.21 3.72
C THR A 102 -5.53 -26.19 3.02
N ALA A 103 -4.40 -25.73 2.48
CA ALA A 103 -3.37 -26.61 1.93
C ALA A 103 -2.78 -27.55 2.99
N LEU A 104 -2.58 -27.05 4.22
CA LEU A 104 -2.11 -27.84 5.36
C LEU A 104 -3.09 -28.96 5.71
N LEU A 105 -4.36 -28.64 5.98
CA LEU A 105 -5.36 -29.60 6.43
C LEU A 105 -5.73 -30.62 5.34
N LYS A 106 -5.60 -30.28 4.07
CA LYS A 106 -5.73 -31.23 2.94
C LYS A 106 -4.64 -32.31 2.94
N ASN A 107 -3.43 -31.99 3.42
CA ASN A 107 -2.30 -32.93 3.48
C ASN A 107 -2.16 -33.64 4.84
N ASN A 108 -2.55 -32.99 5.93
CA ASN A 108 -2.64 -33.58 7.26
C ASN A 108 -3.93 -33.11 7.96
N PRO A 109 -5.01 -33.90 7.90
CA PRO A 109 -6.29 -33.54 8.51
C PRO A 109 -6.25 -33.42 10.04
N ASN A 110 -5.24 -34.00 10.71
CA ASN A 110 -5.12 -34.01 12.17
C ASN A 110 -3.72 -33.55 12.63
N PRO A 111 -3.36 -32.27 12.40
CA PRO A 111 -2.00 -31.78 12.63
C PRO A 111 -1.73 -31.51 14.11
N THR A 112 -0.45 -31.60 14.52
CA THR A 112 -0.02 -31.10 15.83
C THR A 112 0.16 -29.58 15.82
N ARG A 113 0.21 -28.96 17.00
CA ARG A 113 0.46 -27.53 17.17
C ARG A 113 1.79 -27.09 16.55
N GLU A 114 2.80 -27.94 16.66
CA GLU A 114 4.16 -27.76 16.14
C GLU A 114 4.18 -27.85 14.61
N TYR A 115 3.40 -28.78 14.04
CA TYR A 115 3.23 -28.90 12.59
C TYR A 115 2.56 -27.64 12.01
N VAL A 116 1.50 -27.14 12.64
CA VAL A 116 0.85 -25.88 12.23
C VAL A 116 1.81 -24.70 12.32
N ARG A 117 2.51 -24.53 13.46
CA ARG A 117 3.54 -23.48 13.64
C ARG A 117 4.64 -23.55 12.57
N LYS A 118 5.15 -24.75 12.27
CA LYS A 118 6.18 -24.95 11.25
C LYS A 118 5.66 -24.61 9.86
N ARG A 119 4.44 -25.02 9.51
CA ARG A 119 3.91 -24.87 8.15
C ARG A 119 3.46 -23.45 7.81
N LEU A 120 2.94 -22.70 8.78
CA LEU A 120 2.57 -21.28 8.66
C LEU A 120 3.72 -20.30 8.92
N SER A 121 4.96 -20.78 9.08
CA SER A 121 6.13 -19.93 9.39
C SER A 121 6.45 -18.87 8.33
N ARG A 122 5.92 -19.01 7.11
CA ARG A 122 6.03 -18.02 6.00
C ARG A 122 4.77 -17.19 5.79
N ASN A 123 3.76 -17.30 6.66
CA ASN A 123 2.61 -16.39 6.68
C ASN A 123 2.78 -15.47 7.90
N LEU A 124 3.19 -14.23 7.67
CA LEU A 124 3.49 -13.31 8.75
C LEU A 124 2.21 -12.69 9.33
N CYS A 125 2.19 -12.45 10.63
CA CYS A 125 1.19 -11.62 11.30
C CYS A 125 1.87 -10.73 12.35
N ARG A 126 1.65 -9.41 12.25
CA ARG A 126 2.21 -8.43 13.19
C ARG A 126 1.34 -8.21 14.44
N CYS A 127 0.07 -8.63 14.41
CA CYS A 127 -0.94 -8.20 15.37
C CYS A 127 -1.32 -9.23 16.45
N THR A 128 -1.38 -10.53 16.12
CA THR A 128 -2.04 -11.54 16.98
C THR A 128 -1.11 -12.47 17.77
N GLY A 129 0.21 -12.35 17.59
CA GLY A 129 1.18 -13.22 18.29
C GLY A 129 1.08 -14.71 17.92
N TYR A 130 0.41 -15.05 16.81
CA TYR A 130 0.20 -16.41 16.26
C TYR A 130 -0.60 -17.41 17.10
N VAL A 131 -0.72 -17.24 18.43
CA VAL A 131 -1.39 -18.21 19.32
C VAL A 131 -2.80 -18.57 18.82
N LYS A 132 -3.67 -17.56 18.66
CA LYS A 132 -5.06 -17.74 18.21
C LYS A 132 -5.19 -18.27 16.77
N ILE A 133 -4.24 -17.96 15.88
CA ILE A 133 -4.21 -18.50 14.51
C ILE A 133 -3.97 -20.00 14.55
N VAL A 134 -3.00 -20.46 15.35
CA VAL A 134 -2.71 -21.88 15.52
C VAL A 134 -3.90 -22.59 16.18
N ASP A 135 -4.53 -21.97 17.17
CA ASP A 135 -5.74 -22.49 17.80
C ASP A 135 -6.89 -22.64 16.78
N ALA A 136 -7.09 -21.65 15.90
CA ALA A 136 -8.15 -21.65 14.88
C ALA A 136 -7.94 -22.73 13.81
N VAL A 137 -6.70 -22.99 13.38
CA VAL A 137 -6.42 -24.11 12.45
C VAL A 137 -6.71 -25.46 13.09
N LEU A 138 -6.35 -25.65 14.36
CA LEU A 138 -6.65 -26.88 15.10
C LEU A 138 -8.17 -27.04 15.31
N TYR A 139 -8.87 -25.99 15.75
CA TYR A 139 -10.31 -25.96 15.95
C TYR A 139 -11.08 -26.26 14.65
N ALA A 140 -10.65 -25.69 13.52
CA ALA A 140 -11.22 -26.00 12.20
C ALA A 140 -11.01 -27.47 11.80
N ALA A 141 -9.84 -28.05 12.10
CA ALA A 141 -9.58 -29.47 11.86
C ALA A 141 -10.54 -30.38 12.66
N GLU A 142 -10.89 -30.00 13.90
CA GLU A 142 -11.87 -30.76 14.69
C GLU A 142 -13.28 -30.69 14.10
N ILE A 143 -13.68 -29.53 13.55
CA ILE A 143 -14.95 -29.37 12.84
C ILE A 143 -14.96 -30.19 11.53
N MET A 144 -13.90 -30.14 10.74
CA MET A 144 -13.77 -30.88 9.48
C MET A 144 -13.78 -32.40 9.68
N GLN A 145 -13.39 -32.88 10.87
CA GLN A 145 -13.47 -34.29 11.28
C GLN A 145 -14.79 -34.65 11.99
N GLY A 146 -15.72 -33.70 12.19
CA GLY A 146 -16.95 -33.91 12.97
C GLY A 146 -16.75 -34.10 14.49
N ARG A 147 -15.51 -33.96 14.98
CA ARG A 147 -15.16 -34.05 16.42
C ARG A 147 -15.61 -32.84 17.24
N ARG A 148 -15.92 -31.72 16.56
CA ARG A 148 -16.42 -30.47 17.16
C ARG A 148 -17.58 -29.94 16.32
N ARG A 149 -18.63 -29.43 16.99
CA ARG A 149 -19.67 -28.61 16.35
C ARG A 149 -19.27 -27.13 16.42
N ARG A 150 -19.79 -26.31 15.50
CA ARG A 150 -19.76 -24.85 15.63
C ARG A 150 -20.42 -24.46 16.97
N SER A 151 -19.94 -23.40 17.61
CA SER A 151 -20.63 -22.78 18.74
C SER A 151 -21.99 -22.22 18.28
N VAL A 152 -22.86 -21.96 19.25
CA VAL A 152 -24.09 -21.20 19.03
C VAL A 152 -23.77 -19.74 19.31
N GLU A 153 -24.32 -18.82 18.51
CA GLU A 153 -24.16 -17.38 18.70
C GLU A 153 -24.54 -16.93 20.11
N PHE A 154 -23.89 -15.87 20.60
CA PHE A 154 -24.18 -15.31 21.91
C PHE A 154 -25.53 -14.56 21.91
N GLN A 155 -26.58 -15.19 22.44
CA GLN A 155 -27.93 -14.63 22.53
C GLN A 155 -28.20 -13.87 23.86
N GLY A 156 -27.17 -13.51 24.62
CA GLY A 156 -27.32 -12.79 25.87
C GLY A 156 -27.50 -11.27 25.67
N PRO A 157 -28.25 -10.56 26.55
CA PRO A 157 -28.46 -9.11 26.43
C PRO A 157 -27.22 -8.26 26.83
N HIS A 158 -26.14 -8.88 27.32
CA HIS A 158 -24.97 -8.19 27.85
C HIS A 158 -23.68 -8.70 27.21
N VAL A 159 -23.21 -8.00 26.17
CA VAL A 159 -22.01 -8.35 25.38
C VAL A 159 -20.69 -7.88 26.00
N VAL A 160 -20.71 -6.98 27.00
CA VAL A 160 -19.49 -6.45 27.62
C VAL A 160 -18.77 -7.56 28.38
N GLY A 161 -17.47 -7.74 28.11
CA GLY A 161 -16.64 -8.80 28.69
C GLY A 161 -16.84 -10.19 28.04
N GLN A 162 -17.73 -10.33 27.06
CA GLN A 162 -17.97 -11.59 26.36
C GLN A 162 -17.00 -11.77 25.19
N SER A 163 -16.66 -13.02 24.88
CA SER A 163 -15.96 -13.37 23.64
C SER A 163 -16.98 -13.56 22.53
N ILE A 164 -17.19 -12.51 21.73
CA ILE A 164 -18.05 -12.54 20.53
C ILE A 164 -17.23 -12.16 19.28
N PRO A 165 -17.56 -12.71 18.10
CA PRO A 165 -16.97 -12.26 16.83
C PRO A 165 -17.18 -10.75 16.62
N ARG A 166 -16.20 -10.08 16.03
CA ARG A 166 -16.30 -8.65 15.73
C ARG A 166 -16.96 -8.45 14.37
N ILE A 167 -17.78 -7.41 14.26
CA ILE A 167 -18.57 -7.09 13.04
C ILE A 167 -17.74 -6.98 11.75
N ASP A 168 -16.43 -6.71 11.85
CA ASP A 168 -15.52 -6.55 10.72
C ASP A 168 -14.78 -7.83 10.31
N GLU A 169 -15.00 -8.97 10.99
CA GLU A 169 -14.20 -10.19 10.78
C GLU A 169 -14.68 -11.02 9.59
N LEU A 170 -15.99 -11.03 9.31
CA LEU A 170 -16.57 -11.73 8.15
C LEU A 170 -15.91 -11.27 6.84
N GLU A 171 -15.82 -9.95 6.63
CA GLU A 171 -15.17 -9.38 5.45
C GLU A 171 -13.68 -9.74 5.35
N LYS A 172 -13.00 -9.88 6.49
CA LYS A 172 -11.56 -10.15 6.57
C LYS A 172 -11.23 -11.62 6.32
N VAL A 173 -12.03 -12.56 6.84
CA VAL A 173 -11.85 -14.01 6.58
C VAL A 173 -12.34 -14.44 5.19
N THR A 174 -13.21 -13.66 4.55
CA THR A 174 -13.66 -13.86 3.15
C THR A 174 -12.82 -13.10 2.12
N GLY A 175 -11.95 -12.18 2.55
CA GLY A 175 -11.14 -11.32 1.67
C GLY A 175 -11.88 -10.14 1.04
N GLN A 176 -13.18 -10.00 1.32
CA GLN A 176 -14.04 -8.91 0.87
C GLN A 176 -13.58 -7.53 1.38
N ALA A 177 -13.00 -7.49 2.59
CA ALA A 177 -12.49 -6.28 3.23
C ALA A 177 -11.52 -5.53 2.30
N LYS A 178 -11.79 -4.24 2.07
CA LYS A 178 -11.04 -3.38 1.13
C LYS A 178 -10.07 -2.48 1.89
N TYR A 179 -8.80 -2.86 1.85
CA TYR A 179 -7.67 -2.05 2.30
C TYR A 179 -7.38 -0.93 1.29
N ALA A 180 -6.54 0.06 1.63
CA ALA A 180 -6.32 1.19 0.71
C ALA A 180 -5.68 0.75 -0.62
N ALA A 181 -4.84 -0.31 -0.59
CA ALA A 181 -4.25 -0.92 -1.78
C ALA A 181 -5.24 -1.72 -2.65
N ASP A 182 -6.45 -2.01 -2.14
CA ASP A 182 -7.55 -2.64 -2.89
C ASP A 182 -8.45 -1.61 -3.61
N LEU A 183 -8.27 -0.32 -3.35
CA LEU A 183 -9.09 0.75 -3.94
C LEU A 183 -8.68 1.04 -5.40
N THR A 184 -9.68 1.24 -6.23
CA THR A 184 -9.59 1.52 -7.67
C THR A 184 -10.66 2.52 -8.06
N MET A 185 -10.46 3.23 -9.17
CA MET A 185 -11.48 4.07 -9.80
C MET A 185 -11.26 4.06 -11.33
N GLU A 186 -12.31 4.28 -12.12
CA GLU A 186 -12.19 4.31 -13.58
C GLU A 186 -11.40 5.56 -14.03
N GLY A 187 -10.50 5.43 -14.99
CA GLY A 187 -9.62 6.53 -15.42
C GLY A 187 -8.62 6.97 -14.33
N MET A 188 -8.32 6.12 -13.33
CA MET A 188 -7.39 6.49 -12.28
C MET A 188 -5.95 6.62 -12.79
N LEU A 189 -5.27 7.69 -12.37
CA LEU A 189 -3.82 7.80 -12.54
C LEU A 189 -3.09 7.07 -11.42
N TYR A 190 -1.90 6.60 -11.74
CA TYR A 190 -0.89 6.14 -10.79
C TYR A 190 0.10 7.28 -10.52
N GLY A 191 1.01 7.10 -9.57
CA GLY A 191 2.12 8.02 -9.45
C GLY A 191 3.23 7.52 -8.54
N LYS A 192 4.36 8.25 -8.55
CA LYS A 192 5.56 7.99 -7.74
C LYS A 192 6.19 9.32 -7.29
N ILE A 193 7.08 9.27 -6.29
CA ILE A 193 7.83 10.45 -5.80
C ILE A 193 9.32 10.22 -5.89
N LEU A 194 10.03 11.23 -6.38
CA LEU A 194 11.46 11.37 -6.24
C LEU A 194 11.77 11.71 -4.77
N ARG A 195 12.42 10.79 -4.08
CA ARG A 195 12.88 10.95 -2.69
C ARG A 195 14.39 11.22 -2.65
N SER A 196 14.82 11.97 -1.64
CA SER A 196 16.22 12.32 -1.41
C SER A 196 17.12 11.08 -1.25
N PRO A 197 18.21 10.94 -2.02
CA PRO A 197 19.29 9.99 -1.73
C PRO A 197 20.26 10.50 -0.64
N HIS A 198 20.15 11.77 -0.22
CA HIS A 198 21.06 12.40 0.73
C HIS A 198 20.46 12.54 2.14
N HIS A 199 21.29 12.32 3.16
CA HIS A 199 20.92 12.49 4.57
C HIS A 199 20.72 13.97 4.96
N HIS A 200 21.50 14.89 4.40
CA HIS A 200 21.34 16.33 4.55
C HIS A 200 21.98 16.99 3.31
N ALA A 201 21.25 17.84 2.59
CA ALA A 201 21.77 18.57 1.42
C ALA A 201 20.91 19.80 1.11
N HIS A 202 21.50 20.87 0.58
CA HIS A 202 20.73 21.91 -0.10
C HIS A 202 20.25 21.41 -1.47
N ILE A 203 19.08 21.87 -1.91
CA ILE A 203 18.60 21.66 -3.28
C ILE A 203 19.03 22.88 -4.08
N LEU A 204 19.88 22.68 -5.10
CA LEU A 204 20.37 23.75 -5.97
C LEU A 204 19.39 23.97 -7.14
N SER A 205 18.95 22.89 -7.78
CA SER A 205 18.01 22.93 -8.90
C SER A 205 17.16 21.66 -8.98
N ILE A 206 16.03 21.76 -9.69
CA ILE A 206 15.17 20.65 -10.08
C ILE A 206 14.75 20.90 -11.54
N ASP A 207 15.18 20.03 -12.46
CA ASP A 207 14.70 19.94 -13.85
C ASP A 207 13.73 18.77 -13.98
N THR A 208 12.46 19.12 -14.17
CA THR A 208 11.33 18.21 -14.42
C THR A 208 11.06 18.00 -15.90
N SER A 209 11.70 18.76 -16.79
CA SER A 209 11.22 18.98 -18.14
C SER A 209 11.27 17.75 -19.04
N GLU A 210 12.19 16.81 -18.79
CA GLU A 210 12.24 15.55 -19.52
C GLU A 210 11.12 14.58 -19.10
N ALA A 211 10.75 14.58 -17.82
CA ALA A 211 9.64 13.80 -17.29
C ALA A 211 8.28 14.34 -17.79
N GLU A 212 8.11 15.67 -17.81
CA GLU A 212 6.93 16.37 -18.34
C GLU A 212 6.67 16.09 -19.83
N ARG A 213 7.70 15.70 -20.59
CA ARG A 213 7.61 15.39 -22.03
C ARG A 213 7.31 13.91 -22.33
N LEU A 214 7.20 13.04 -21.33
CA LEU A 214 6.88 11.63 -21.56
C LEU A 214 5.40 11.42 -21.90
N PRO A 215 5.07 10.68 -22.98
CA PRO A 215 3.71 10.23 -23.23
C PRO A 215 3.15 9.42 -22.04
N GLY A 216 1.94 9.76 -21.61
CA GLY A 216 1.26 9.11 -20.48
C GLY A 216 1.62 9.66 -19.09
N VAL A 217 2.51 10.67 -19.00
CA VAL A 217 2.65 11.51 -17.81
C VAL A 217 1.65 12.65 -17.89
N GLU A 218 0.80 12.77 -16.86
CA GLU A 218 -0.19 13.87 -16.74
C GLU A 218 0.31 14.97 -15.77
N ALA A 219 1.22 14.61 -14.85
CA ALA A 219 1.78 15.54 -13.87
C ALA A 219 3.25 15.33 -13.61
N VAL A 220 3.96 16.45 -13.44
CA VAL A 220 5.11 16.54 -12.54
C VAL A 220 4.84 17.69 -11.56
N ILE A 221 5.10 17.50 -10.26
CA ILE A 221 4.78 18.49 -9.20
C ILE A 221 6.00 18.67 -8.28
N THR A 222 6.35 19.90 -7.96
CA THR A 222 7.48 20.29 -7.11
C THR A 222 7.01 21.19 -5.95
N ALA A 223 7.93 21.58 -5.06
CA ALA A 223 7.64 22.57 -4.01
C ALA A 223 7.40 24.02 -4.52
N LYS A 224 7.44 24.24 -5.85
CA LYS A 224 7.05 25.49 -6.53
C LYS A 224 5.53 25.55 -6.74
N ASP A 225 4.91 24.39 -6.96
CA ASP A 225 3.52 24.22 -7.40
C ASP A 225 2.53 24.08 -6.22
N LEU A 226 3.05 24.25 -4.99
CA LEU A 226 2.31 24.16 -3.73
C LEU A 226 2.36 25.52 -3.02
N GLU A 227 1.22 26.22 -3.04
CA GLU A 227 1.06 27.55 -2.41
C GLU A 227 0.94 27.49 -0.86
N GLY A 228 0.73 26.31 -0.29
CA GLY A 228 0.50 26.13 1.13
C GLY A 228 1.74 26.31 2.01
N LYS A 229 1.47 26.29 3.32
CA LYS A 229 2.45 26.54 4.39
C LYS A 229 2.98 25.22 4.98
N PRO A 230 4.14 25.21 5.66
CA PRO A 230 4.63 24.00 6.28
C PRO A 230 3.74 23.57 7.46
N ALA A 231 3.23 22.34 7.42
CA ALA A 231 2.29 21.79 8.39
C ALA A 231 2.58 20.29 8.68
N MET A 232 3.16 19.97 9.82
CA MET A 232 3.48 18.57 10.21
C MET A 232 3.10 18.36 11.67
N PRO A 233 2.23 17.40 12.04
CA PRO A 233 1.77 17.27 13.42
C PRO A 233 2.95 16.94 14.34
N ASN A 234 2.99 17.53 15.54
CA ASN A 234 4.06 17.37 16.54
C ASN A 234 5.48 17.78 16.13
N ALA A 235 5.78 17.99 14.84
CA ALA A 235 7.08 18.48 14.37
C ALA A 235 7.30 19.93 14.82
N ARG A 236 8.50 20.26 15.31
CA ARG A 236 8.89 21.65 15.60
C ARG A 236 10.36 21.83 15.19
N PRO A 237 10.68 22.62 14.15
CA PRO A 237 9.76 23.37 13.27
C PRO A 237 8.82 22.49 12.41
N GLN A 238 7.84 23.11 11.77
CA GLN A 238 6.95 22.45 10.82
C GLN A 238 7.67 22.16 9.49
N GLY A 239 7.19 21.17 8.73
CA GLY A 239 7.75 20.76 7.44
C GLY A 239 6.81 20.98 6.25
N TYR A 240 7.38 21.27 5.08
CA TYR A 240 6.66 21.30 3.80
C TYR A 240 6.33 19.88 3.32
N LEU A 241 5.37 19.77 2.41
CA LEU A 241 4.94 18.52 1.80
C LEU A 241 5.94 17.96 0.77
N LEU A 242 6.68 18.86 0.14
CA LEU A 242 7.86 18.62 -0.68
C LEU A 242 9.00 19.52 -0.20
N ALA A 243 10.23 19.01 -0.25
CA ALA A 243 11.44 19.74 0.08
C ALA A 243 11.62 20.94 -0.88
N LYS A 244 11.86 22.13 -0.31
CA LYS A 244 11.89 23.41 -1.05
C LYS A 244 13.27 24.07 -1.11
N ASP A 245 14.02 23.98 -0.02
CA ASP A 245 15.31 24.63 0.23
C ASP A 245 16.45 23.63 0.50
N LYS A 246 16.10 22.52 1.15
CA LYS A 246 17.00 21.44 1.55
C LYS A 246 16.24 20.15 1.75
N VAL A 247 16.99 19.06 1.73
CA VAL A 247 16.62 17.74 2.27
C VAL A 247 17.32 17.53 3.61
N ARG A 248 16.62 16.94 4.57
CA ARG A 248 16.91 16.87 6.01
C ARG A 248 17.10 15.44 6.51
N PHE A 249 16.69 14.46 5.70
CA PHE A 249 16.87 13.03 5.90
C PHE A 249 16.84 12.31 4.56
N MET A 250 17.54 11.18 4.46
CA MET A 250 17.42 10.28 3.32
C MET A 250 15.97 9.80 3.24
N GLY A 251 15.35 9.92 2.06
CA GLY A 251 13.94 9.61 1.86
C GLY A 251 12.98 10.81 1.93
N GLU A 252 13.41 12.05 2.23
CA GLU A 252 12.52 13.22 2.16
C GLU A 252 11.98 13.42 0.73
N ALA A 253 10.71 13.77 0.58
CA ALA A 253 10.05 13.90 -0.73
C ALA A 253 10.45 15.21 -1.44
N VAL A 254 10.82 15.16 -2.72
CA VAL A 254 11.37 16.30 -3.47
C VAL A 254 10.50 16.70 -4.66
N ALA A 255 10.10 15.75 -5.49
CA ALA A 255 9.23 15.97 -6.64
C ALA A 255 8.29 14.76 -6.88
N ALA A 256 7.19 14.98 -7.59
CA ALA A 256 6.16 13.99 -7.82
C ALA A 256 5.86 13.76 -9.30
N VAL A 257 5.33 12.58 -9.61
CA VAL A 257 4.71 12.27 -10.90
C VAL A 257 3.31 11.69 -10.68
N ALA A 258 2.37 12.05 -11.56
CA ALA A 258 1.17 11.28 -11.83
C ALA A 258 1.11 10.91 -13.34
N ALA A 259 0.75 9.66 -13.63
CA ALA A 259 0.80 9.08 -14.96
C ALA A 259 -0.26 7.97 -15.14
N VAL A 260 -0.57 7.60 -16.38
CA VAL A 260 -1.62 6.62 -16.71
C VAL A 260 -1.29 5.17 -16.30
N SER A 261 -0.05 4.86 -15.91
CA SER A 261 0.35 3.55 -15.37
C SER A 261 1.46 3.65 -14.31
N GLU A 262 1.68 2.57 -13.54
CA GLU A 262 2.73 2.54 -12.50
C GLU A 262 4.14 2.58 -13.12
N GLU A 263 4.28 2.05 -14.34
CA GLU A 263 5.51 2.04 -15.15
C GLU A 263 5.84 3.43 -15.68
N PHE A 264 4.90 4.12 -16.35
CA PHE A 264 5.13 5.50 -16.82
C PHE A 264 5.45 6.46 -15.66
N ALA A 265 4.86 6.25 -14.48
CA ALA A 265 5.18 7.02 -13.29
C ALA A 265 6.61 6.79 -12.77
N GLN A 266 7.15 5.58 -12.95
CA GLN A 266 8.53 5.23 -12.58
C GLN A 266 9.54 5.79 -13.60
N ASP A 267 9.29 5.56 -14.89
CA ASP A 267 10.09 6.09 -16.02
C ASP A 267 10.26 7.61 -15.93
N ALA A 268 9.22 8.32 -15.52
CA ALA A 268 9.25 9.77 -15.33
C ALA A 268 10.16 10.19 -14.16
N LEU A 269 10.14 9.50 -13.02
CA LEU A 269 11.01 9.83 -11.89
C LEU A 269 12.49 9.77 -12.25
N GLU A 270 12.89 8.75 -13.01
CA GLU A 270 14.28 8.52 -13.42
C GLU A 270 14.82 9.60 -14.37
N ARG A 271 13.93 10.48 -14.87
CA ARG A 271 14.24 11.61 -15.75
C ARG A 271 14.16 12.98 -15.08
N ILE A 272 13.65 13.06 -13.83
CA ILE A 272 13.72 14.28 -13.02
C ILE A 272 15.15 14.41 -12.46
N LYS A 273 15.84 15.48 -12.83
CA LYS A 273 17.22 15.74 -12.39
C LYS A 273 17.20 16.74 -11.25
N VAL A 274 17.90 16.42 -10.16
CA VAL A 274 18.01 17.29 -8.98
C VAL A 274 19.49 17.46 -8.65
N GLU A 275 19.93 18.72 -8.62
CA GLU A 275 21.27 19.07 -8.19
C GLU A 275 21.27 19.33 -6.69
N TYR A 276 22.16 18.66 -5.97
CA TYR A 276 22.29 18.75 -4.52
C TYR A 276 23.67 19.27 -4.12
N ASP A 277 23.72 20.04 -3.05
CA ASP A 277 24.94 20.39 -2.32
C ASP A 277 24.93 19.66 -0.96
N PRO A 278 25.65 18.52 -0.80
CA PRO A 278 25.54 17.68 0.39
C PRO A 278 26.23 18.28 1.64
N PHE A 279 25.54 18.25 2.77
CA PHE A 279 26.04 18.71 4.05
C PHE A 279 26.34 17.54 4.99
N SER A 280 27.29 17.74 5.90
CA SER A 280 27.52 16.85 7.03
C SER A 280 26.22 16.65 7.82
N ALA A 281 25.77 15.40 7.89
CA ALA A 281 24.62 15.00 8.69
C ALA A 281 25.08 14.53 10.08
N VAL A 282 24.33 14.88 11.13
CA VAL A 282 24.62 14.48 12.51
C VAL A 282 23.62 13.42 12.94
N PHE A 283 24.10 12.20 13.17
CA PHE A 283 23.26 11.03 13.48
C PHE A 283 23.13 10.72 14.98
N ASP A 284 24.00 11.30 15.80
CA ASP A 284 23.96 11.20 17.26
C ASP A 284 23.15 12.36 17.87
N PRO A 285 22.19 12.10 18.78
CA PRO A 285 21.34 13.14 19.34
C PRO A 285 22.04 14.06 20.34
N PHE A 286 23.11 13.62 21.00
CA PHE A 286 23.88 14.44 21.95
C PHE A 286 24.84 15.37 21.23
N LEU A 287 25.45 14.93 20.14
CA LEU A 287 26.20 15.80 19.23
C LEU A 287 25.27 16.79 18.52
N ALA A 288 24.11 16.32 18.02
CA ALA A 288 23.14 17.21 17.37
C ALA A 288 22.57 18.29 18.31
N ALA A 289 22.56 18.04 19.63
CA ALA A 289 22.10 18.97 20.65
C ALA A 289 23.17 19.94 21.18
N GLN A 290 24.40 19.91 20.68
CA GLN A 290 25.38 20.96 20.97
C GLN A 290 25.01 22.27 20.25
N ASP A 291 25.43 23.41 20.79
CA ASP A 291 24.99 24.72 20.28
C ASP A 291 25.80 25.21 19.05
N ASP A 292 26.95 24.57 18.77
CA ASP A 292 27.78 24.71 17.57
C ASP A 292 27.39 23.72 16.45
N ALA A 293 26.57 22.72 16.75
CA ALA A 293 26.17 21.69 15.80
C ALA A 293 25.40 22.26 14.58
N PRO A 294 25.57 21.69 13.37
CA PRO A 294 24.80 22.08 12.19
C PRO A 294 23.29 22.10 12.45
N LYS A 295 22.68 23.29 12.34
CA LYS A 295 21.25 23.48 12.58
C LYS A 295 20.44 22.94 11.42
N LEU A 296 19.64 21.90 11.67
CA LEU A 296 18.83 21.25 10.64
C LEU A 296 17.77 22.22 10.08
N HIS A 297 17.14 23.00 10.98
CA HIS A 297 16.16 24.03 10.65
C HIS A 297 16.59 25.41 11.19
N PRO A 298 17.47 26.17 10.49
CA PRO A 298 17.78 27.55 10.89
C PRO A 298 16.53 28.43 10.91
N PRO A 299 16.45 29.46 11.79
CA PRO A 299 17.43 29.83 12.83
C PRO A 299 17.37 28.98 14.10
N TYR A 300 16.37 28.10 14.22
CA TYR A 300 16.04 27.32 15.41
C TYR A 300 17.17 26.38 15.85
N SER A 301 17.19 26.04 17.14
CA SER A 301 18.10 25.01 17.67
C SER A 301 17.56 23.61 17.41
N ASN A 302 18.47 22.64 17.23
CA ASN A 302 18.16 21.21 17.21
C ASN A 302 17.63 20.72 18.58
N LYS A 303 17.86 21.47 19.66
CA LYS A 303 17.41 21.22 21.05
C LYS A 303 15.93 21.64 21.22
N VAL A 304 15.02 20.96 20.51
CA VAL A 304 13.62 21.37 20.28
C VAL A 304 12.77 21.52 21.56
N LYS A 305 12.99 20.69 22.59
CA LYS A 305 12.28 20.76 23.86
C LYS A 305 13.14 20.20 24.99
N MET A 306 13.15 20.90 26.12
CA MET A 306 13.59 20.35 27.41
C MET A 306 12.36 20.12 28.30
N ALA A 307 12.41 19.08 29.14
CA ALA A 307 11.44 18.82 30.19
C ALA A 307 12.22 18.40 31.45
N VAL A 308 11.94 19.04 32.57
CA VAL A 308 12.57 18.74 33.86
C VAL A 308 11.50 18.13 34.76
N VAL A 309 11.80 16.99 35.37
CA VAL A 309 10.96 16.34 36.38
C VAL A 309 11.65 16.55 37.72
N VAL A 310 10.97 17.21 38.66
CA VAL A 310 11.47 17.47 40.02
C VAL A 310 10.48 16.85 41.00
N GLN A 311 10.98 15.97 41.87
CA GLN A 311 10.18 15.32 42.91
C GLN A 311 11.05 15.08 44.14
N GLY A 312 10.66 15.66 45.28
CA GLY A 312 11.46 15.63 46.51
C GLY A 312 12.71 16.52 46.43
N ASP A 313 13.65 16.25 47.32
CA ASP A 313 14.96 16.88 47.39
C ASP A 313 16.01 15.88 46.89
N LEU A 314 16.69 16.23 45.79
CA LEU A 314 17.65 15.34 45.13
C LEU A 314 18.95 15.22 45.92
N GLU A 315 19.46 16.33 46.44
CA GLU A 315 20.75 16.38 47.16
C GLU A 315 20.62 15.60 48.48
N LYS A 316 19.52 15.83 49.21
CA LYS A 316 19.17 15.06 50.39
C LYS A 316 18.95 13.57 50.06
N GLY A 317 18.22 13.28 48.98
CA GLY A 317 17.92 11.90 48.56
C GLY A 317 19.17 11.09 48.20
N PHE A 318 20.21 11.71 47.64
CA PHE A 318 21.50 11.06 47.41
C PHE A 318 22.36 11.00 48.68
N ALA A 319 22.28 11.98 49.58
CA ALA A 319 23.05 12.00 50.83
C ALA A 319 22.56 11.01 51.90
N GLU A 320 21.26 10.68 51.90
CA GLU A 320 20.64 9.71 52.83
C GLU A 320 20.55 8.27 52.24
N ALA A 321 21.09 8.00 51.05
CA ALA A 321 20.97 6.70 50.39
C ALA A 321 22.04 5.69 50.84
N ASP A 322 21.61 4.51 51.33
CA ASP A 322 22.52 3.39 51.66
C ASP A 322 23.28 2.84 50.44
N VAL A 323 22.68 2.92 49.25
CA VAL A 323 23.23 2.40 47.99
C VAL A 323 22.81 3.32 46.83
N ILE A 324 23.77 3.70 45.99
CA ILE A 324 23.58 4.43 44.74
C ILE A 324 23.93 3.51 43.57
N VAL A 325 23.10 3.50 42.53
CA VAL A 325 23.35 2.73 41.29
C VAL A 325 23.08 3.62 40.07
N GLU A 326 24.10 3.81 39.24
CA GLU A 326 24.03 4.59 38.00
C GLU A 326 24.25 3.67 36.78
N ASN A 327 23.50 3.87 35.70
CA ASN A 327 23.60 3.11 34.45
C ASN A 327 23.17 3.96 33.26
N ILE A 328 23.81 3.72 32.10
CA ILE A 328 23.40 4.30 30.81
C ILE A 328 22.62 3.24 30.03
N TYR A 329 21.39 3.59 29.61
CA TYR A 329 20.53 2.72 28.80
C TYR A 329 20.28 3.32 27.43
N THR A 330 20.31 2.49 26.39
CA THR A 330 19.95 2.87 25.02
C THR A 330 18.85 1.95 24.49
N SER A 331 17.93 2.50 23.70
CA SER A 331 16.94 1.73 22.94
C SER A 331 17.26 1.77 21.44
N PRO A 332 16.97 0.70 20.69
CA PRO A 332 17.05 0.73 19.23
C PRO A 332 15.95 1.63 18.65
N ARG A 333 15.99 1.86 17.33
CA ARG A 333 14.90 2.50 16.57
C ARG A 333 14.09 1.40 15.87
N PRO A 334 13.09 0.75 16.52
CA PRO A 334 12.36 -0.36 15.94
C PRO A 334 11.40 0.12 14.85
N GLU A 335 11.38 -0.57 13.70
CA GLU A 335 10.36 -0.35 12.69
C GLU A 335 9.04 -1.05 13.08
N HIS A 336 7.93 -0.40 12.76
CA HIS A 336 6.56 -0.89 12.95
C HIS A 336 6.35 -2.22 12.25
N ALA A 337 6.88 -2.38 11.03
CA ALA A 337 6.72 -3.56 10.18
C ALA A 337 5.23 -3.97 10.03
N ALA A 338 4.37 -2.99 9.74
CA ALA A 338 2.99 -3.24 9.33
C ALA A 338 2.97 -4.02 8.00
N LEU A 339 1.98 -4.90 7.83
CA LEU A 339 1.92 -5.78 6.65
C LEU A 339 1.28 -5.10 5.43
N GLU A 340 0.37 -4.14 5.63
CA GLU A 340 -0.05 -3.23 4.58
C GLU A 340 1.08 -2.21 4.33
N PRO A 341 1.76 -2.23 3.16
CA PRO A 341 2.56 -1.10 2.73
C PRO A 341 1.58 0.05 2.51
N GLU A 342 1.97 1.26 2.89
CA GLU A 342 1.01 2.36 2.89
C GLU A 342 0.41 2.56 1.47
N ALA A 343 -0.92 2.72 1.37
CA ALA A 343 -1.61 2.95 0.10
C ALA A 343 -2.66 4.06 0.24
N GLY A 344 -3.13 4.61 -0.89
CA GLY A 344 -4.20 5.61 -0.89
C GLY A 344 -4.86 5.84 -2.25
N LEU A 345 -6.03 6.46 -2.23
CA LEU A 345 -6.75 6.93 -3.42
C LEU A 345 -7.27 8.36 -3.12
N ALA A 346 -6.95 9.31 -3.99
CA ALA A 346 -7.41 10.69 -3.89
C ALA A 346 -8.24 11.10 -5.13
N TYR A 347 -9.24 11.95 -4.93
CA TYR A 347 -10.07 12.49 -6.01
C TYR A 347 -10.68 13.84 -5.62
N LEU A 348 -11.21 14.54 -6.61
CA LEU A 348 -12.07 15.72 -6.43
C LEU A 348 -13.54 15.29 -6.55
N GLU A 349 -14.38 15.79 -5.66
CA GLU A 349 -15.85 15.78 -5.81
C GLU A 349 -16.28 16.94 -6.73
N ASP A 350 -17.50 16.90 -7.28
CA ASP A 350 -18.02 17.94 -8.20
C ASP A 350 -18.06 19.36 -7.60
N ASP A 351 -18.09 19.49 -6.26
CA ASP A 351 -18.03 20.79 -5.57
C ASP A 351 -16.59 21.33 -5.41
N GLY A 352 -15.57 20.55 -5.80
CA GLY A 352 -14.16 20.86 -5.59
C GLY A 352 -13.61 20.49 -4.20
N GLN A 353 -14.30 19.65 -3.42
CA GLN A 353 -13.70 19.04 -2.22
C GLN A 353 -12.67 17.96 -2.61
N VAL A 354 -11.46 18.06 -2.06
CA VAL A 354 -10.43 17.03 -2.13
C VAL A 354 -10.77 15.91 -1.14
N VAL A 355 -11.02 14.70 -1.65
CA VAL A 355 -11.28 13.51 -0.84
C VAL A 355 -10.10 12.55 -0.93
N ILE A 356 -9.56 12.15 0.23
CA ILE A 356 -8.44 11.20 0.33
C ILE A 356 -8.88 9.98 1.12
N ARG A 357 -8.82 8.81 0.50
CA ARG A 357 -9.04 7.50 1.12
C ARG A 357 -7.69 6.90 1.47
N THR A 358 -7.33 6.91 2.75
CA THR A 358 -6.01 6.44 3.25
C THR A 358 -6.15 5.87 4.67
N PRO A 359 -5.43 4.80 5.06
CA PRO A 359 -5.57 4.17 6.37
C PRO A 359 -4.83 5.00 7.44
N LEU A 360 -5.48 6.07 7.91
CA LEU A 360 -4.92 7.05 8.85
C LEU A 360 -5.72 7.09 10.16
N HIS A 361 -5.02 6.94 11.29
CA HIS A 361 -5.63 6.88 12.63
C HIS A 361 -6.18 8.23 13.12
N HIS A 362 -5.72 9.35 12.56
CA HIS A 362 -6.12 10.70 12.96
C HIS A 362 -6.58 11.52 11.74
N PRO A 363 -7.73 11.19 11.12
CA PRO A 363 -8.17 11.78 9.86
C PRO A 363 -8.35 13.31 9.92
N PHE A 364 -8.79 13.86 11.05
CA PHE A 364 -8.91 15.31 11.23
C PHE A 364 -7.56 16.04 11.30
N VAL A 365 -6.54 15.40 11.89
CA VAL A 365 -5.17 15.96 11.95
C VAL A 365 -4.54 15.93 10.56
N GLY A 366 -4.69 14.83 9.82
CA GLY A 366 -4.23 14.73 8.44
C GLY A 366 -4.95 15.70 7.50
N ARG A 367 -6.28 15.85 7.64
CA ARG A 367 -7.08 16.84 6.90
C ARG A 367 -6.51 18.24 7.09
N ASP A 368 -6.19 18.61 8.32
CA ASP A 368 -5.70 19.94 8.65
C ASP A 368 -4.30 20.19 8.06
N CYS A 369 -3.41 19.20 8.05
CA CYS A 369 -2.11 19.30 7.37
C CYS A 369 -2.24 19.36 5.85
N VAL A 370 -3.10 18.53 5.24
CA VAL A 370 -3.37 18.55 3.79
C VAL A 370 -3.99 19.88 3.36
N ALA A 371 -4.95 20.41 4.12
CA ALA A 371 -5.51 21.73 3.88
C ALA A 371 -4.43 22.82 3.96
N ASP A 372 -3.60 22.80 4.99
CA ASP A 372 -2.53 23.78 5.19
C ASP A 372 -1.42 23.67 4.12
N TRP A 373 -1.08 22.48 3.63
CA TRP A 373 -0.10 22.23 2.55
C TRP A 373 -0.60 22.59 1.15
N LEU A 374 -1.90 22.44 0.89
CA LEU A 374 -2.53 22.78 -0.39
C LEU A 374 -3.07 24.22 -0.45
N GLY A 375 -2.97 24.98 0.65
CA GLY A 375 -3.55 26.32 0.77
C GLY A 375 -5.08 26.35 0.86
N LEU A 376 -5.73 25.19 1.04
CA LEU A 376 -7.18 25.03 0.98
C LEU A 376 -7.87 25.30 2.33
N PRO A 377 -9.12 25.78 2.32
CA PRO A 377 -9.97 25.77 3.52
C PRO A 377 -10.17 24.34 4.04
N LYS A 378 -10.12 24.14 5.36
CA LYS A 378 -10.28 22.82 6.00
C LYS A 378 -11.60 22.09 5.67
N GLY A 379 -12.63 22.80 5.21
CA GLY A 379 -13.90 22.22 4.71
C GLY A 379 -13.84 21.68 3.27
N LYS A 380 -12.81 22.04 2.50
CA LYS A 380 -12.53 21.53 1.15
C LYS A 380 -11.56 20.33 1.15
N VAL A 381 -11.26 19.77 2.31
CA VAL A 381 -10.48 18.52 2.44
C VAL A 381 -11.26 17.53 3.31
N ARG A 382 -11.33 16.27 2.87
CA ARG A 382 -11.98 15.16 3.59
C ARG A 382 -11.08 13.93 3.56
N ILE A 383 -10.74 13.40 4.74
CA ILE A 383 -10.06 12.10 4.85
C ILE A 383 -11.06 11.04 5.27
N ILE A 384 -11.08 9.93 4.53
CA ILE A 384 -11.88 8.74 4.80
C ILE A 384 -10.92 7.59 5.08
N CYS A 385 -11.09 6.92 6.22
CA CYS A 385 -10.27 5.76 6.58
C CYS A 385 -10.91 4.46 6.08
N PRO A 386 -10.27 3.68 5.17
CA PRO A 386 -10.70 2.34 4.79
C PRO A 386 -10.24 1.31 5.85
N THR A 387 -10.42 0.01 5.59
CA THR A 387 -9.87 -1.04 6.45
C THR A 387 -8.35 -0.90 6.55
N MET A 388 -7.79 -0.99 7.76
CA MET A 388 -6.35 -0.78 8.02
C MET A 388 -5.63 -2.09 8.33
N GLY A 389 -4.52 -2.38 7.65
CA GLY A 389 -3.76 -3.63 7.75
C GLY A 389 -2.75 -3.72 8.90
N GLY A 390 -2.99 -3.02 10.01
CA GLY A 390 -2.22 -3.18 11.25
C GLY A 390 -1.13 -2.13 11.50
N ARG A 391 -1.37 -0.87 11.12
CA ARG A 391 -0.53 0.27 11.49
C ARG A 391 -0.58 0.52 13.00
N PRO A 392 0.56 0.74 13.68
CA PRO A 392 0.58 1.27 15.05
C PRO A 392 0.46 2.81 15.09
N GLU A 393 0.14 3.37 16.26
CA GLU A 393 -0.16 4.79 16.45
C GLU A 393 0.97 5.84 16.19
N PRO A 394 2.29 5.56 16.21
CA PRO A 394 3.32 6.61 16.15
C PRO A 394 3.35 7.49 14.89
N GLN A 395 2.62 7.15 13.82
CA GLN A 395 2.51 7.93 12.57
C GLN A 395 1.74 9.28 12.70
N ARG A 396 1.90 9.98 13.82
CA ARG A 396 1.63 11.43 13.91
C ARG A 396 2.65 12.24 13.11
N THR A 397 3.82 11.66 12.83
CA THR A 397 4.91 12.20 11.98
C THR A 397 5.42 11.11 11.03
N ALA A 398 5.88 11.51 9.83
CA ALA A 398 6.60 10.65 8.88
C ALA A 398 5.87 9.38 8.40
N GLY A 399 4.67 9.55 7.82
CA GLY A 399 3.93 8.52 7.05
C GLY A 399 2.94 9.11 6.04
N TRP A 400 3.19 10.36 5.63
CA TRP A 400 2.18 11.21 4.97
C TRP A 400 1.97 10.94 3.49
N TRP A 401 2.84 10.11 2.92
CA TRP A 401 2.78 9.70 1.54
C TRP A 401 2.89 8.17 1.44
N PRO A 402 1.86 7.50 0.91
CA PRO A 402 1.94 6.07 0.67
C PRO A 402 2.66 5.55 -0.62
N PRO A 403 3.40 4.41 -0.57
CA PRO A 403 3.91 3.60 -1.69
C PRO A 403 3.11 3.46 -2.97
N ARG A 404 1.78 3.36 -2.88
CA ARG A 404 0.91 3.30 -4.05
C ARG A 404 -0.27 4.21 -3.82
N LEU A 405 -0.23 5.37 -4.45
CA LEU A 405 -1.31 6.35 -4.47
C LEU A 405 -1.86 6.47 -5.88
N ARG A 406 -3.18 6.66 -5.96
CA ARG A 406 -3.93 6.77 -7.20
C ARG A 406 -4.77 8.06 -7.20
N PHE A 407 -4.93 8.67 -8.36
CA PHE A 407 -5.75 9.88 -8.57
C PHE A 407 -6.91 9.59 -9.49
N TRP A 408 -7.76 10.58 -9.70
CA TRP A 408 -8.71 10.60 -10.81
C TRP A 408 -8.69 11.98 -11.44
N ALA A 409 -8.78 12.02 -12.77
CA ALA A 409 -8.81 13.25 -13.56
C ALA A 409 -10.11 13.31 -14.36
N THR A 410 -10.88 14.38 -14.19
CA THR A 410 -12.01 14.70 -15.07
C THR A 410 -11.50 15.30 -16.39
N PRO A 411 -12.20 15.12 -17.53
CA PRO A 411 -11.75 15.64 -18.83
C PRO A 411 -11.78 17.17 -19.00
N ALA A 412 -11.85 17.97 -17.93
CA ALA A 412 -11.97 19.41 -17.99
C ALA A 412 -11.31 20.11 -16.79
N HIS A 413 -10.32 20.97 -17.07
CA HIS A 413 -9.50 21.76 -16.15
C HIS A 413 -8.49 20.94 -15.33
N GLY A 414 -7.22 21.00 -15.74
CA GLY A 414 -6.14 20.25 -15.09
C GLY A 414 -5.64 20.91 -13.80
N HIS A 415 -5.78 20.20 -12.68
CA HIS A 415 -4.98 20.36 -11.46
C HIS A 415 -4.68 18.97 -10.89
N LEU A 416 -3.52 18.81 -10.25
CA LEU A 416 -2.83 17.51 -10.15
C LEU A 416 -2.35 17.24 -8.71
N THR A 417 -2.36 15.98 -8.27
CA THR A 417 -1.84 15.54 -6.95
C THR A 417 -1.12 14.17 -7.01
N GLN A 418 -0.77 13.57 -5.86
CA GLN A 418 0.63 13.20 -5.55
C GLN A 418 0.80 11.97 -4.58
N THR A 419 1.96 11.27 -4.58
CA THR A 419 2.19 9.84 -4.15
C THR A 419 3.37 9.59 -3.17
N THR A 420 3.94 8.35 -2.99
CA THR A 420 5.40 7.99 -2.80
C THR A 420 5.75 6.48 -3.13
N PRO A 421 6.60 5.65 -2.42
CA PRO A 421 7.71 4.92 -3.09
C PRO A 421 7.73 3.37 -2.96
N SER A 422 8.83 2.74 -3.36
CA SER A 422 9.32 1.45 -2.82
C SER A 422 10.74 1.61 -2.25
N TRP A 423 11.21 0.66 -1.42
CA TRP A 423 12.57 0.64 -0.87
C TRP A 423 13.57 -0.01 -1.84
N GLY A 424 14.84 0.37 -1.74
CA GLY A 424 15.93 -0.14 -2.60
C GLY A 424 16.60 -1.41 -2.07
N GLY A 425 17.15 -2.20 -3.00
CA GLY A 425 18.05 -3.32 -2.78
C GLY A 425 19.15 -3.31 -3.85
N GLU A 426 20.29 -3.93 -3.57
CA GLU A 426 21.52 -3.72 -4.35
C GLU A 426 21.58 -4.42 -5.71
N SER A 427 22.52 -3.96 -6.54
CA SER A 427 22.74 -4.34 -7.93
C SER A 427 22.98 -5.83 -8.19
N SER A 428 22.45 -6.32 -9.31
CA SER A 428 23.12 -7.34 -10.14
C SER A 428 23.23 -6.83 -11.59
N LEU A 429 24.28 -7.23 -12.30
CA LEU A 429 24.80 -6.51 -13.48
C LEU A 429 24.70 -7.31 -14.79
N SER A 430 24.33 -6.60 -15.87
CA SER A 430 24.82 -6.82 -17.26
C SER A 430 24.30 -8.09 -18.00
N PRO A 431 24.36 -8.16 -19.36
CA PRO A 431 25.23 -7.43 -20.29
C PRO A 431 24.59 -6.46 -21.29
N VAL A 432 25.47 -5.81 -22.06
CA VAL A 432 25.28 -4.67 -22.97
C VAL A 432 25.31 -5.14 -24.46
N TYR A 433 25.18 -4.19 -25.41
CA TYR A 433 25.58 -4.16 -26.84
C TYR A 433 24.39 -4.00 -27.82
N LEU A 434 24.43 -3.17 -28.88
CA LEU A 434 25.22 -1.96 -29.21
C LEU A 434 24.50 -1.20 -30.35
N LEU A 435 24.85 0.07 -30.61
CA LEU A 435 24.31 0.91 -31.70
C LEU A 435 24.88 0.49 -33.08
N PRO A 436 24.23 0.84 -34.22
CA PRO A 436 24.48 2.15 -34.83
C PRO A 436 23.25 2.87 -35.46
N ASP A 437 23.21 4.20 -35.27
CA ASP A 437 22.58 5.19 -36.18
C ASP A 437 23.37 5.27 -37.53
N PRO A 438 22.95 6.00 -38.60
CA PRO A 438 21.92 7.06 -38.65
C PRO A 438 20.96 6.99 -39.87
N ILE A 439 20.08 7.99 -40.02
CA ILE A 439 20.09 8.94 -41.17
C ILE A 439 19.12 10.11 -40.96
N VAL A 440 19.51 11.29 -41.47
CA VAL A 440 18.79 12.57 -41.34
C VAL A 440 17.89 12.84 -42.55
N SER A 441 16.65 13.30 -42.32
CA SER A 441 15.99 14.25 -43.23
C SER A 441 14.88 15.05 -42.53
N ARG A 442 14.83 16.37 -42.78
CA ARG A 442 13.66 17.24 -42.52
C ARG A 442 12.91 17.46 -43.84
N THR A 443 11.58 17.48 -43.86
CA THR A 443 10.80 18.54 -44.57
C THR A 443 9.28 18.50 -44.30
N SER A 444 8.75 19.70 -44.08
CA SER A 444 7.39 20.22 -44.27
C SER A 444 6.28 19.41 -44.98
N ALA A 445 5.12 19.36 -44.31
CA ALA A 445 3.79 19.82 -44.77
C ALA A 445 3.05 19.20 -45.99
N LEU A 446 1.87 18.60 -45.68
CA LEU A 446 0.55 18.77 -46.35
C LEU A 446 0.38 18.30 -47.84
N PRO A 447 -0.85 18.09 -48.34
CA PRO A 447 -1.95 17.28 -47.78
C PRO A 447 -2.65 16.36 -48.84
N PHE A 448 -3.81 15.79 -48.47
CA PHE A 448 -4.92 15.29 -49.31
C PHE A 448 -5.00 13.85 -49.90
N THR A 449 -6.26 13.38 -49.89
CA THR A 449 -6.97 12.39 -50.73
C THR A 449 -6.83 10.87 -50.51
N MET A 450 -7.99 10.32 -50.14
CA MET A 450 -8.53 8.97 -50.29
C MET A 450 -8.00 8.11 -51.46
N CYS A 451 -7.84 6.81 -51.18
CA CYS A 451 -8.63 5.78 -51.89
C CYS A 451 -8.88 4.59 -50.95
N ALA A 452 -9.86 3.73 -51.27
CA ALA A 452 -10.23 2.57 -50.46
C ALA A 452 -10.47 1.34 -51.34
N GLN A 453 -10.10 0.14 -50.86
CA GLN A 453 -10.72 -1.12 -51.27
C GLN A 453 -10.34 -2.31 -50.36
N THR A 454 -11.39 -3.03 -49.88
CA THR A 454 -11.58 -4.51 -49.85
C THR A 454 -10.34 -5.44 -49.83
N ALA A 455 -10.27 -6.56 -49.10
CA ALA A 455 -11.32 -7.41 -48.50
C ALA A 455 -10.75 -8.62 -47.70
N ARG A 456 -11.61 -9.26 -46.86
CA ARG A 456 -11.59 -10.71 -46.46
C ARG A 456 -10.38 -11.21 -45.62
N ALA A 457 -10.49 -12.26 -44.76
CA ALA A 457 -11.65 -12.98 -44.21
C ALA A 457 -11.29 -13.84 -42.96
N VAL A 458 -12.28 -14.04 -42.07
CA VAL A 458 -12.62 -15.27 -41.30
C VAL A 458 -11.51 -16.03 -40.53
N CYS A 459 -11.60 -16.05 -39.19
CA CYS A 459 -12.14 -17.20 -38.42
C CYS A 459 -12.46 -16.81 -36.95
N PRO A 460 -13.43 -17.46 -36.25
CA PRO A 460 -13.93 -17.00 -34.95
C PRO A 460 -13.47 -17.82 -33.73
N LEU A 461 -13.72 -17.27 -32.53
CA LEU A 461 -13.75 -18.00 -31.25
C LEU A 461 -15.12 -17.78 -30.59
N GLU A 462 -15.90 -18.84 -30.39
CA GLU A 462 -17.20 -18.76 -29.69
C GLU A 462 -16.99 -18.60 -28.18
N VAL A 463 -17.71 -17.65 -27.56
CA VAL A 463 -18.03 -17.67 -26.13
C VAL A 463 -19.54 -17.50 -25.99
N ARG A 464 -20.23 -18.54 -25.52
CA ARG A 464 -21.69 -18.52 -25.34
C ARG A 464 -22.06 -18.02 -23.95
N THR A 465 -22.80 -16.92 -23.89
CA THR A 465 -23.54 -16.49 -22.69
C THR A 465 -25.00 -16.24 -23.08
N THR A 466 -25.95 -16.64 -22.22
CA THR A 466 -27.38 -16.68 -22.55
C THR A 466 -28.23 -15.89 -21.56
N ARG A 467 -28.44 -14.60 -21.83
CA ARG A 467 -29.74 -13.90 -21.69
C ARG A 467 -29.68 -12.45 -22.19
N SER A 468 -30.86 -11.86 -22.36
CA SER A 468 -31.12 -10.67 -23.16
C SER A 468 -31.18 -9.35 -22.37
N LEU A 469 -30.62 -8.29 -22.95
CA LEU A 469 -30.94 -6.90 -22.61
C LEU A 469 -32.37 -6.52 -23.04
N PRO A 470 -32.87 -5.38 -22.54
CA PRO A 470 -33.21 -4.31 -23.48
C PRO A 470 -32.57 -2.95 -23.14
N MET A 471 -32.20 -2.20 -24.17
CA MET A 471 -32.01 -0.73 -24.12
C MET A 471 -33.11 -0.07 -24.99
N PRO A 472 -33.41 1.22 -24.78
CA PRO A 472 -32.73 2.27 -25.56
C PRO A 472 -32.27 3.45 -24.67
N GLY A 473 -31.26 4.27 -25.00
CA GLY A 473 -30.38 4.40 -26.17
C GLY A 473 -29.20 5.34 -25.77
N THR A 474 -28.51 6.17 -26.57
CA THR A 474 -28.23 6.38 -28.02
C THR A 474 -27.40 7.68 -28.10
N LEU A 475 -26.26 7.87 -28.77
CA LEU A 475 -25.45 7.17 -29.80
C LEU A 475 -23.95 7.23 -29.40
N ARG A 476 -23.01 6.39 -29.88
CA ARG A 476 -22.20 6.46 -31.13
C ARG A 476 -21.66 7.86 -31.47
N TRP A 477 -20.38 8.08 -31.80
CA TRP A 477 -19.44 7.35 -32.69
C TRP A 477 -18.09 7.05 -31.96
N ILE A 478 -17.38 5.92 -32.10
CA ILE A 478 -16.74 5.22 -33.24
C ILE A 478 -15.39 5.85 -33.71
N CYS A 479 -14.27 5.26 -33.25
CA CYS A 479 -13.04 4.78 -33.94
C CYS A 479 -12.73 5.25 -35.40
N TRP A 480 -11.47 5.33 -35.91
CA TRP A 480 -10.23 4.58 -35.57
C TRP A 480 -8.89 5.30 -36.02
N PRO A 481 -7.76 4.69 -36.49
CA PRO A 481 -6.42 4.95 -35.93
C PRO A 481 -5.37 5.58 -36.90
N LEU A 482 -4.09 5.47 -36.49
CA LEU A 482 -2.79 5.66 -37.18
C LEU A 482 -2.00 6.89 -36.67
N ARG A 483 -0.68 6.81 -36.42
CA ARG A 483 0.28 5.69 -36.60
C ARG A 483 0.84 5.20 -35.28
#